data_AF-A7SBQ2-F1
#
_entry.id   AF-A7SBQ2-F1
#
_cell.length_a   1.000
_cell.length_b   1.000
_cell.length_c   1.000
_cell.angle_alpha   90.00
_cell.angle_beta   90.00
_cell.angle_gamma   90.00
#
_symmetry.space_group_name_H-M   'P 1'
#
loop_
_entity.id
_entity.type
_entity.pdbx_description
1 polymer ?
#
loop_
_entity_poly.entity_id
_entity_poly.type
_entity_poly.pdbx_seq_one_letter_code
_entity_poly.pdbx_strand_id
1 'polypeptide(L)'
;FGEGYIITVRIQGDVPNLEPAITHFTEHFPRATLKERHHNMLQYQIPSGIMTLDQIFGNIEDYQDRLGIEDYSVSQTTLDNVSV
;
A
#
# COMPACT_ATOMS: atom_id res chain seq x y z
N PHE A 1 12.56 15.11 -6.10
CA PHE A 1 12.80 14.05 -5.11
C PHE A 1 11.45 13.62 -4.58
N GLY A 2 10.96 12.45 -5.03
CA GLY A 2 9.60 12.00 -4.77
C GLY A 2 9.32 11.75 -3.29
N GLU A 3 8.08 12.03 -2.87
CA GLU A 3 7.59 11.87 -1.50
C GLU A 3 7.49 10.39 -1.05
N GLY A 4 7.77 9.46 -1.97
CA GLY A 4 7.81 8.02 -1.71
C GLY A 4 6.85 7.25 -2.59
N TYR A 5 6.25 6.22 -2.02
CA TYR A 5 5.27 5.36 -2.67
C TYR A 5 3.97 5.40 -1.89
N ILE A 6 2.86 5.53 -2.61
CA ILE A 6 1.52 5.38 -2.08
C ILE A 6 1.00 4.02 -2.51
N ILE A 7 0.66 3.20 -1.53
CA ILE A 7 0.06 1.89 -1.72
C ILE A 7 -1.41 2.03 -1.39
N THR A 8 -2.27 1.63 -2.30
CA THR A 8 -3.70 1.50 -2.07
C THR A 8 -4.07 0.04 -2.20
N VAL A 9 -4.69 -0.53 -1.17
CA VAL A 9 -5.22 -1.89 -1.19
C VAL A 9 -6.72 -1.86 -0.95
N ARG A 10 -7.44 -2.72 -1.67
CA ARG A 10 -8.87 -2.95 -1.53
C ARG A 10 -9.09 -4.38 -1.08
N ILE A 11 -9.81 -4.57 0.01
CA ILE A 11 -10.15 -5.87 0.57
C ILE A 11 -11.52 -6.30 0.04
N GLN A 12 -11.66 -7.58 -0.34
CA GLN A 12 -12.92 -8.12 -0.83
C GLN A 12 -13.95 -8.31 0.30
N GLY A 13 -15.23 -8.18 -0.03
CA GLY A 13 -16.35 -8.48 0.86
C GLY A 13 -17.22 -7.28 1.24
N ASP A 14 -18.49 -7.55 1.53
CA ASP A 14 -19.52 -6.56 1.93
C ASP A 14 -19.21 -5.93 3.30
N VAL A 15 -18.63 -6.73 4.20
CA VAL A 15 -18.06 -6.31 5.48
C VAL A 15 -16.58 -6.73 5.51
N PRO A 16 -15.67 -5.91 4.97
CA PRO A 16 -14.26 -6.26 4.82
C PRO A 16 -13.55 -6.31 6.17
N ASN A 17 -12.80 -7.37 6.45
CA ASN A 17 -11.94 -7.40 7.63
C ASN A 17 -10.58 -6.76 7.32
N LEU A 18 -10.42 -5.51 7.75
CA LEU A 18 -9.21 -4.72 7.51
C LEU A 18 -8.10 -5.02 8.53
N GLU A 19 -8.42 -5.59 9.69
CA GLU A 19 -7.45 -5.86 10.76
C GLU A 19 -6.25 -6.74 10.35
N PRO A 20 -6.43 -7.87 9.64
CA PRO A 20 -5.29 -8.67 9.19
C PRO A 20 -4.41 -7.89 8.22
N ALA A 21 -5.00 -7.15 7.27
CA ALA A 21 -4.25 -6.33 6.33
C ALA A 21 -3.46 -5.23 7.04
N ILE A 22 -4.07 -4.52 8.00
CA ILE A 22 -3.40 -3.45 8.75
C ILE A 22 -2.23 -3.98 9.57
N THR A 23 -2.43 -5.10 10.27
CA THR A 23 -1.38 -5.77 11.05
C THR A 23 -0.23 -6.16 10.13
N HIS A 24 -0.54 -6.83 9.02
CA HIS A 24 0.44 -7.29 8.05
C HIS A 24 1.26 -6.13 7.46
N PHE A 25 0.57 -5.05 7.08
CA PHE A 25 1.24 -3.86 6.54
C PHE A 25 2.13 -3.20 7.59
N THR A 26 1.72 -3.17 8.85
CA THR A 26 2.53 -2.59 9.94
C THR A 26 3.78 -3.43 10.24
N GLU A 27 3.68 -4.75 10.14
CA GLU A 27 4.81 -5.67 10.37
C GLU A 27 5.81 -5.69 9.19
N HIS A 28 5.31 -5.76 7.95
CA HIS A 28 6.16 -5.82 6.75
C HIS A 28 6.65 -4.45 6.28
N PHE A 29 5.87 -3.39 6.54
CA PHE A 29 6.21 -2.02 6.20
C PHE A 29 6.23 -1.14 7.46
N PRO A 30 7.23 -1.29 8.36
CA PRO A 30 7.28 -0.58 9.65
C PRO A 30 7.39 0.95 9.52
N ARG A 31 7.71 1.45 8.33
CA ARG A 31 7.77 2.88 8.01
C ARG A 31 6.59 3.36 7.16
N ALA A 32 5.66 2.46 6.80
CA ALA A 32 4.43 2.84 6.14
C ALA A 32 3.52 3.58 7.13
N THR A 33 2.98 4.70 6.69
CA THR A 33 1.97 5.44 7.46
C THR A 33 0.62 5.28 6.79
N LEU A 34 -0.39 4.82 7.54
CA LEU A 34 -1.78 4.79 7.05
C LEU A 34 -2.26 6.23 6.83
N LYS A 35 -2.56 6.58 5.58
CA LYS A 35 -3.06 7.90 5.16
C LYS A 35 -4.57 7.94 5.14
N GLU A 36 -5.18 6.89 4.61
CA GLU A 36 -6.63 6.82 4.42
C GLU A 36 -7.15 5.42 4.72
N ARG A 37 -8.34 5.36 5.32
CA ARG A 37 -9.09 4.14 5.56
C ARG A 37 -10.55 4.42 5.23
N HIS A 38 -11.05 3.80 4.17
CA HIS A 38 -12.40 4.03 3.67
C HIS A 38 -13.10 2.73 3.29
N HIS A 39 -14.13 2.32 4.05
CA HIS A 39 -14.90 1.09 3.87
C HIS A 39 -14.04 -0.18 3.70
N ASN A 40 -13.67 -0.53 2.46
CA ASN A 40 -12.85 -1.67 2.08
C ASN A 40 -11.46 -1.30 1.56
N MET A 41 -11.12 -0.01 1.53
CA MET A 41 -9.89 0.52 0.98
C MET A 41 -8.98 1.06 2.08
N LEU A 42 -7.70 0.70 2.01
CA LEU A 42 -6.64 1.20 2.87
C LEU A 42 -5.57 1.85 2.00
N GLN A 43 -5.10 3.02 2.39
CA GLN A 43 -4.02 3.72 1.72
C GLN A 43 -2.86 3.94 2.68
N TYR A 44 -1.68 3.50 2.26
CA TYR A 44 -0.44 3.62 2.99
C TYR A 44 0.56 4.47 2.21
N GLN A 45 1.33 5.28 2.91
CA GLN A 45 2.45 6.00 2.33
C GLN A 45 3.75 5.46 2.91
N ILE A 46 4.64 5.01 2.02
CA ILE A 46 5.99 4.57 2.34
C ILE A 46 6.96 5.69 1.91
N PRO A 47 7.82 6.19 2.81
CA PRO A 47 8.81 7.20 2.43
C PRO A 47 9.83 6.64 1.42
N SER A 48 10.35 7.52 0.57
CA SER A 48 11.36 7.14 -0.43
C SER A 48 12.66 6.65 0.23
N GLY A 49 13.35 5.72 -0.45
CA GLY A 49 14.62 5.14 0.02
C GLY A 49 14.51 4.01 1.04
N ILE A 50 13.29 3.56 1.39
CA ILE A 50 13.08 2.42 2.30
C ILE A 50 12.93 1.11 1.54
N MET A 51 12.12 1.11 0.48
CA MET A 51 11.86 -0.05 -0.36
C MET A 51 11.77 0.37 -1.82
N THR A 52 12.00 -0.57 -2.73
CA THR A 52 11.77 -0.39 -4.17
C THR A 52 10.35 -0.85 -4.52
N LEU A 53 9.82 -0.39 -5.67
CA LEU A 53 8.53 -0.85 -6.19
C LEU A 53 8.46 -2.38 -6.24
N ASP A 54 9.49 -3.02 -6.78
CA ASP A 54 9.59 -4.48 -6.90
C ASP A 54 9.41 -5.21 -5.56
N GLN A 55 10.04 -4.72 -4.50
CA GLN A 55 9.86 -5.30 -3.15
C GLN A 55 8.46 -5.06 -2.59
N ILE A 56 7.86 -3.91 -2.88
CA ILE A 56 6.48 -3.61 -2.45
C ILE A 56 5.51 -4.56 -3.15
N PHE A 57 5.60 -4.70 -4.48
CA PHE A 57 4.78 -5.63 -5.26
C PHE A 57 4.95 -7.06 -4.74
N GLY A 58 6.19 -7.56 -4.62
CA GLY A 58 6.43 -8.92 -4.12
C GLY A 58 5.85 -9.19 -2.72
N ASN A 59 5.96 -8.22 -1.80
CA ASN A 59 5.34 -8.36 -0.47
C ASN A 59 3.81 -8.34 -0.52
N ILE A 60 3.18 -7.55 -1.41
CA ILE A 60 1.72 -7.55 -1.51
C ILE A 60 1.24 -8.84 -2.18
N GLU A 61 1.91 -9.28 -3.25
CA GLU A 61 1.54 -10.48 -4.01
C GLU A 61 1.64 -11.77 -3.20
N ASP A 62 2.65 -11.90 -2.33
CA ASP A 62 2.81 -13.07 -1.45
C ASP A 62 1.63 -13.25 -0.47
N TYR A 63 1.03 -12.14 -0.05
CA TYR A 63 -0.04 -12.13 0.95
C TYR A 63 -1.41 -11.72 0.41
N GLN A 64 -1.54 -11.42 -0.89
CA GLN A 64 -2.79 -10.92 -1.48
C GLN A 64 -3.96 -11.89 -1.25
N ASP A 65 -3.71 -13.19 -1.48
CA ASP A 65 -4.71 -14.25 -1.34
C ASP A 65 -5.07 -14.45 0.14
N ARG A 66 -4.06 -14.46 1.01
CA ARG A 66 -4.21 -14.65 2.46
C ARG A 66 -4.97 -13.50 3.12
N LEU A 67 -4.79 -12.28 2.64
CA LEU A 67 -5.43 -11.07 3.15
C LEU A 67 -6.77 -10.78 2.47
N GLY A 68 -7.13 -11.53 1.43
CA GLY A 68 -8.34 -11.30 0.64
C GLY A 68 -8.33 -9.96 -0.10
N ILE A 69 -7.16 -9.52 -0.58
CA ILE A 69 -7.03 -8.31 -1.39
C ILE A 69 -7.75 -8.55 -2.73
N GLU A 70 -8.74 -7.73 -3.03
CA GLU A 70 -9.46 -7.72 -4.30
C GLU A 70 -8.65 -7.00 -5.39
N ASP A 71 -8.06 -5.86 -5.03
CA ASP A 71 -7.29 -5.03 -5.93
C ASP A 71 -6.25 -4.24 -5.13
N TYR A 72 -5.10 -3.98 -5.75
CA TYR A 72 -4.10 -3.10 -5.17
C TYR A 72 -3.40 -2.27 -6.24
N SER A 73 -2.99 -1.06 -5.86
CA SER A 73 -2.19 -0.17 -6.70
C SER A 73 -1.06 0.45 -5.90
N VAL A 74 0.08 0.63 -6.57
CA VAL A 74 1.24 1.32 -6.01
C VAL A 74 1.58 2.47 -6.96
N SER A 75 1.54 3.69 -6.43
CA SER A 75 1.84 4.91 -7.18
C SER A 75 3.02 5.61 -6.55
N GLN A 76 4.04 5.94 -7.35
CA GLN A 76 5.12 6.80 -6.88
C GLN A 76 4.61 8.25 -6.88
N THR A 77 4.65 8.93 -5.73
CA THR A 77 4.48 10.38 -5.71
C THR A 77 5.80 11.01 -6.12
N THR A 78 6.09 10.98 -7.42
CA THR A 78 7.04 11.94 -7.98
C THR A 78 6.34 13.29 -7.97
N LEU A 79 6.95 14.29 -7.34
CA LEU A 79 6.63 15.67 -7.64
C LEU A 79 6.80 15.81 -9.16
N ASP A 80 5.70 15.83 -9.90
CA ASP A 80 5.69 16.16 -11.32
C ASP A 80 6.09 17.64 -11.38
N ASN A 81 7.39 17.89 -11.38
CA ASN A 81 7.86 19.12 -11.98
C ASN A 81 7.78 18.86 -13.47
N VAL A 82 6.62 19.20 -14.03
CA VAL A 82 6.38 19.31 -15.47
C VAL A 82 7.66 19.81 -16.12
N SER A 83 8.32 18.96 -16.88
CA SER A 83 9.52 19.31 -17.62
C SER A 83 9.59 18.46 -18.87
N VAL A 84 8.68 18.74 -19.80
CA VAL A 84 8.96 19.00 -21.23
C VAL A 84 7.87 19.86 -21.83
#